data_AF-A0A920VPU8-F1
#
_entry.id   AF-A0A920VPU8-F1
#
_cell.length_a   1.000
_cell.length_b   1.000
_cell.length_c   1.000
_cell.angle_alpha   90.00
_cell.angle_beta   90.00
_cell.angle_gamma   90.00
#
_symmetry.space_group_name_H-M   'P 1'
#
loop_
_entity.id
_entity.type
_entity.pdbx_description
1 polymer ?
#
loop_
_entity_poly.entity_id
_entity_poly.type
_entity_poly.pdbx_seq_one_letter_code
_entity_poly.pdbx_strand_id
1 'polypeptide(L)'
;MGVLPIYETIDISKENQVNALDPFHIWSKSFPAKRFKWKPSQPLKLMIVRAYRLNPAMKIPVTPAYKGCKSWVELVENINTSDLKPALSDKTFSSCLPKFTIP
;
A
#
# COMPACT_ATOMS: atom_id res chain seq x y z
N MET A 1 -7.57 14.25 -11.70
CA MET A 1 -7.45 12.80 -11.97
C MET A 1 -6.49 12.24 -10.93
N GLY A 2 -7.02 11.55 -9.92
CA GLY A 2 -6.26 11.16 -8.72
C GLY A 2 -5.16 10.16 -9.05
N VAL A 3 -3.96 10.45 -8.55
CA VAL A 3 -2.77 9.60 -8.63
C VAL A 3 -3.17 8.19 -8.17
N LEU A 4 -3.11 7.18 -9.04
CA LEU A 4 -3.07 5.80 -8.57
C LEU A 4 -1.62 5.56 -8.17
N PRO A 5 -1.28 5.51 -6.86
CA PRO A 5 0.09 5.29 -6.44
C PRO A 5 0.50 3.82 -6.59
N ILE A 6 -0.24 3.00 -7.35
CA ILE A 6 0.10 1.61 -7.58
C ILE A 6 1.19 1.58 -8.63
N TYR A 7 2.39 1.17 -8.23
CA TYR A 7 3.49 0.98 -9.15
C TYR A 7 3.33 -0.33 -9.92
N GLU A 8 3.08 -1.42 -9.18
CA GLU A 8 2.96 -2.76 -9.75
C GLU A 8 2.19 -3.68 -8.79
N THR A 9 1.60 -4.74 -9.34
CA THR A 9 1.05 -5.85 -8.58
C THR A 9 1.70 -7.15 -9.02
N ILE A 10 2.15 -7.96 -8.07
CA ILE A 10 2.84 -9.23 -8.30
C ILE A 10 2.05 -10.35 -7.62
N ASP A 11 1.80 -11.44 -8.36
CA ASP A 11 1.19 -12.63 -7.79
C ASP A 11 2.24 -13.44 -7.03
N ILE A 12 1.96 -13.73 -5.77
CA ILE A 12 2.80 -14.56 -4.90
C ILE A 12 2.33 -16.00 -5.01
N SER A 13 3.24 -16.88 -5.43
CA SER A 13 2.96 -18.30 -5.71
C SER A 13 3.68 -19.25 -4.77
N LYS A 14 4.68 -18.79 -4.01
CA LYS A 14 5.48 -19.62 -3.11
C LYS A 14 5.56 -19.01 -1.70
N GLU A 15 5.61 -19.87 -0.68
CA GLU A 15 5.68 -19.43 0.73
C GLU A 15 7.02 -18.73 1.06
N ASN A 16 8.13 -19.08 0.38
CA ASN A 16 9.40 -18.38 0.56
C ASN A 16 9.35 -16.91 0.09
N GLN A 17 8.57 -16.61 -0.94
CA GLN A 17 8.33 -15.22 -1.40
C GLN A 17 7.61 -14.43 -0.30
N VAL A 18 6.64 -15.05 0.38
CA VAL A 18 5.93 -14.42 1.51
C VAL A 18 6.89 -14.05 2.63
N ASN A 19 7.75 -14.98 3.04
CA ASN A 19 8.73 -14.74 4.12
C ASN A 19 9.76 -13.66 3.76
N ALA A 20 10.14 -13.56 2.48
CA ALA A 20 11.04 -12.51 2.01
C ALA A 20 10.44 -11.10 2.11
N LEU A 21 9.11 -10.98 2.25
CA LEU A 21 8.40 -9.71 2.41
C LEU A 21 8.35 -9.20 3.85
N ASP A 22 8.75 -10.00 4.84
CA ASP A 22 8.74 -9.65 6.27
C ASP A 22 9.33 -8.25 6.57
N PRO A 23 10.47 -7.84 5.97
CA PRO A 23 11.06 -6.52 6.25
C PRO A 23 10.30 -5.33 5.64
N PHE A 24 9.31 -5.59 4.78
CA PHE A 24 8.68 -4.58 3.92
C PHE A 24 7.21 -4.29 4.26
N HIS A 25 6.69 -4.91 5.32
CA HIS A 25 5.34 -4.64 5.83
C HIS A 25 5.31 -4.53 7.35
N ILE A 26 4.26 -3.89 7.87
CA ILE A 26 4.06 -3.70 9.32
C ILE A 26 3.34 -4.87 10.01
N TRP A 27 2.95 -5.89 9.25
CA TRP A 27 2.19 -7.04 9.76
C TRP A 27 3.07 -8.04 10.50
N SER A 28 2.46 -8.85 11.37
CA SER A 28 3.17 -9.98 11.99
C SER A 28 3.54 -11.03 10.93
N LYS A 29 4.67 -11.71 11.11
CA LYS A 29 5.14 -12.78 10.20
C LYS A 29 4.07 -13.82 9.88
N SER A 30 3.23 -14.14 10.87
CA SER A 30 2.18 -15.15 10.71
C SER A 30 1.02 -14.72 9.81
N PHE A 31 0.78 -13.41 9.65
CA PHE A 31 -0.42 -12.91 8.98
C PHE A 31 -0.37 -13.13 7.46
N PRO A 32 0.68 -12.70 6.73
CA PRO A 32 0.81 -13.01 5.30
C PRO A 32 0.81 -14.51 5.02
N ALA A 33 1.50 -15.31 5.83
CA ALA A 33 1.59 -16.76 5.66
C ALA A 33 0.22 -17.45 5.81
N LYS A 34 -0.59 -17.04 6.80
CA LYS A 34 -1.98 -17.51 6.94
C LYS A 34 -2.83 -17.11 5.73
N ARG A 35 -2.66 -15.88 5.24
CA ARG A 35 -3.43 -15.36 4.12
C ARG A 35 -3.08 -16.01 2.79
N PHE A 36 -1.82 -16.41 2.62
CA PHE A 36 -1.34 -17.21 1.49
C PHE A 36 -1.93 -18.63 1.49
N LYS A 37 -2.02 -19.27 2.66
CA LYS A 37 -2.64 -20.61 2.81
C LYS A 37 -4.17 -20.59 2.72
N TRP A 38 -4.79 -19.44 2.89
CA TRP A 38 -6.25 -19.28 2.84
C TRP A 38 -6.74 -19.10 1.41
N LYS A 39 -7.51 -20.09 0.91
CA LYS A 39 -7.97 -20.22 -0.48
C LYS A 39 -6.80 -20.35 -1.48
N PRO A 40 -6.11 -21.50 -1.51
CA PRO A 40 -4.93 -21.71 -2.36
C PRO A 40 -5.22 -21.61 -3.87
N SER A 41 -6.48 -21.66 -4.28
CA SER A 41 -6.90 -21.40 -5.66
C SER A 41 -6.81 -19.91 -6.06
N GLN A 42 -6.57 -19.00 -5.12
CA GLN A 42 -6.39 -17.58 -5.37
C GLN A 42 -5.00 -17.14 -4.88
N PRO A 43 -4.10 -16.68 -5.77
CA PRO A 43 -2.78 -16.23 -5.37
C PRO A 43 -2.89 -15.00 -4.47
N LEU A 44 -2.02 -14.93 -3.47
CA LEU A 44 -1.85 -13.72 -2.68
C LEU A 44 -1.23 -12.65 -3.59
N LYS A 45 -1.81 -11.45 -3.65
CA LYS A 45 -1.25 -10.35 -4.43
C LYS A 45 -0.39 -9.43 -3.56
N LEU A 46 0.84 -9.22 -3.97
CA LEU A 46 1.69 -8.13 -3.50
C LEU A 46 1.37 -6.88 -4.31
N MET A 47 1.20 -5.75 -3.63
CA MET A 47 0.94 -4.46 -4.25
C MET A 47 2.06 -3.50 -3.85
N ILE A 48 2.85 -3.06 -4.83
CA ILE A 48 3.92 -2.09 -4.62
C ILE A 48 3.32 -0.69 -4.83
N VAL A 49 3.47 0.17 -3.83
CA VAL A 49 2.92 1.53 -3.86
C VAL A 49 3.99 2.60 -3.78
N ARG A 50 3.80 3.67 -4.55
CA ARG A 50 4.57 4.91 -4.45
C ARG A 50 3.89 5.86 -3.47
N ALA A 51 4.34 5.85 -2.23
CA ALA A 51 3.81 6.74 -1.21
C ALA A 51 4.38 8.17 -1.33
N TYR A 52 3.56 9.16 -1.00
CA TYR A 52 3.93 10.57 -0.97
C TYR A 52 3.57 11.19 0.37
N ARG A 53 4.37 12.15 0.83
CA ARG A 53 4.15 12.95 2.02
C ARG A 53 3.36 14.19 1.64
N LEU A 54 2.31 14.45 2.42
CA LEU A 54 1.57 15.70 2.38
C LEU A 54 2.30 16.74 3.25
N ASN A 55 2.50 17.94 2.71
CA ASN A 55 3.08 19.06 3.44
C ASN A 55 2.28 20.35 3.14
N PRO A 56 1.71 21.02 4.16
CA PRO A 56 1.68 20.64 5.57
C PRO A 56 0.80 19.41 5.84
N ALA A 57 0.95 18.80 7.02
CA ALA A 57 0.01 17.80 7.49
C ALA A 57 -1.41 18.41 7.55
N MET A 58 -2.39 17.70 6.99
CA MET A 58 -3.78 18.15 6.95
C MET A 58 -4.59 17.46 8.05
N LYS A 59 -5.41 18.26 8.74
CA LYS A 59 -6.39 17.73 9.69
C LYS A 59 -7.73 17.62 8.99
N ILE A 60 -8.33 16.44 9.02
CA ILE A 60 -9.68 16.22 8.47
C ILE A 60 -10.66 16.25 9.65
N PRO A 61 -11.57 17.23 9.73
CA PRO A 61 -12.55 17.30 10.82
C PRO A 61 -13.54 16.14 10.68
N VAL A 62 -13.85 15.47 11.80
CA VAL A 62 -14.83 14.38 11.81
C VAL A 62 -16.24 14.97 11.73
N THR A 63 -16.91 14.78 10.59
CA THR A 63 -18.29 15.26 10.37
C THR A 63 -19.30 14.13 10.57
N PRO A 64 -20.58 14.43 10.84
CA PRO A 64 -21.65 13.43 10.84
C PRO A 64 -21.76 12.64 9.54
N ALA A 65 -21.40 13.25 8.40
CA ALA A 65 -21.42 12.59 7.09
C ALA A 65 -20.44 11.40 6.99
N TYR A 66 -19.41 11.37 7.84
CA TYR A 66 -18.43 10.28 7.89
C TYR A 66 -18.82 9.14 8.83
N LYS A 67 -19.92 9.29 9.60
CA LYS A 67 -20.37 8.29 10.57
C LYS A 67 -21.14 7.15 9.88
N GLY A 68 -21.26 6.03 10.58
CA GLY A 68 -21.99 4.83 10.15
C GLY A 68 -21.11 3.78 9.45
N CYS A 69 -21.72 2.68 9.01
CA CYS A 69 -21.03 1.60 8.30
C CYS A 69 -20.79 1.98 6.83
N LYS A 70 -19.91 2.95 6.59
CA LYS A 70 -19.46 3.33 5.25
C LYS A 70 -18.06 2.77 5.00
N SER A 71 -17.88 2.03 3.91
CA SER A 71 -16.56 1.55 3.47
C SER A 71 -15.71 2.66 2.86
N TRP A 72 -16.36 3.70 2.32
CA TRP A 72 -15.73 4.87 1.71
C TRP A 72 -16.56 6.11 2.01
N VAL A 73 -15.88 7.24 2.21
CA VAL A 73 -16.52 8.55 2.41
C VAL A 73 -15.88 9.53 1.44
N GLU A 74 -16.71 10.37 0.84
CA GLU A 74 -16.21 11.52 0.08
C GLU A 74 -15.77 12.59 1.07
N LEU A 75 -14.57 13.14 0.86
CA LEU A 75 -14.08 14.24 1.68
C LEU A 75 -14.85 15.50 1.32
N VAL A 76 -15.36 16.19 2.34
CA VAL A 76 -16.10 17.46 2.17
C VAL A 76 -15.21 18.55 1.55
N GLU A 77 -13.93 18.55 1.91
CA GLU A 77 -12.93 19.45 1.34
C GLU A 77 -11.92 18.67 0.50
N ASN A 78 -11.56 19.22 -0.66
CA ASN A 78 -10.54 18.64 -1.51
C ASN A 78 -9.16 18.78 -0.88
N ILE A 79 -8.39 17.69 -0.89
CA ILE A 79 -6.99 17.71 -0.46
C ILE A 79 -6.14 18.26 -1.60
N ASN A 80 -5.40 19.35 -1.35
CA ASN A 80 -4.40 19.82 -2.30
C ASN A 80 -3.25 18.81 -2.40
N THR A 81 -3.07 18.22 -3.58
CA THR A 81 -2.06 17.19 -3.87
C THR A 81 -0.96 17.70 -4.82
N SER A 82 -0.89 19.01 -5.05
CA SER A 82 0.01 19.60 -6.04
C SER A 82 1.49 19.62 -5.62
N ASP A 83 1.77 19.68 -4.30
CA ASP A 83 3.13 19.71 -3.74
C ASP A 83 3.45 18.44 -2.93
N LEU A 84 3.01 17.28 -3.45
CA LEU A 84 3.30 15.99 -2.83
C LEU A 84 4.78 15.63 -3.01
N LYS A 85 5.46 15.30 -1.91
CA LYS A 85 6.86 14.87 -1.94
C LYS A 85 6.97 13.37 -1.79
N PRO A 86 7.69 12.65 -2.67
CA PRO A 86 7.82 11.20 -2.54
C PRO A 86 8.37 10.77 -1.17
N ALA A 87 7.82 9.70 -0.60
CA ALA A 87 8.25 9.18 0.70
C ALA A 87 9.70 8.65 0.67
N LEU A 88 10.10 8.09 -0.48
CA LEU A 88 11.47 7.70 -0.80
C LEU A 88 11.92 8.48 -2.03
N SER A 89 13.21 8.80 -2.18
CA SER A 89 13.71 9.33 -3.46
C SER A 89 13.48 8.32 -4.60
N ASP A 90 13.41 8.77 -5.86
CA ASP A 90 13.25 7.85 -7.00
C ASP A 90 14.40 6.84 -7.05
N LYS A 91 15.63 7.29 -6.80
CA LYS A 91 16.81 6.41 -6.72
C LYS A 91 16.64 5.31 -5.66
N THR A 92 16.21 5.68 -4.46
CA THR A 92 16.00 4.71 -3.37
C THR A 92 14.86 3.76 -3.71
N PHE A 93 13.76 4.27 -4.26
CA PHE A 93 12.62 3.46 -4.66
C PHE A 93 13.02 2.43 -5.71
N SER A 94 13.66 2.86 -6.80
CA SER A 94 14.16 1.98 -7.86
C SER A 94 15.16 0.95 -7.36
N SER A 95 16.03 1.30 -6.39
CA SER A 95 16.96 0.34 -5.79
C SER A 95 16.30 -0.75 -4.95
N CYS A 96 15.06 -0.52 -4.50
CA CYS A 96 14.29 -1.51 -3.74
C CYS A 96 13.49 -2.45 -4.65
N LEU A 97 13.11 -2.03 -5.86
CA LEU A 97 12.26 -2.82 -6.77
C LEU A 97 12.81 -4.23 -7.07
N PRO A 98 14.12 -4.42 -7.36
CA PRO A 98 14.65 -5.76 -7.66
C PRO A 98 14.48 -6.78 -6.52
N LYS A 99 14.25 -6.32 -5.28
CA LYS A 99 14.04 -7.21 -4.13
C LYS A 99 12.69 -7.93 -4.17
N PHE A 100 11.75 -7.40 -4.97
CA PHE A 100 10.40 -7.94 -5.12
C PHE A 100 10.23 -8.76 -6.40
N THR A 101 11.24 -8.75 -7.28
CA THR A 101 11.33 -9.61 -8.46
C THR A 101 11.86 -10.99 -8.02
N ILE A 102 11.08 -11.71 -7.22
CA ILE A 102 11.44 -13.02 -6.70
C ILE A 102 10.87 -14.10 -7.65
N PRO A 103 11.67 -14.98 -8.27
CA PRO A 103 11.17 -16.05 -9.13
C PRO A 103 10.41 -17.16 -8.39
#